data_AF-A0A0K2RLS1-F1
#
_entry.id   AF-A0A0K2RLS1-F1
#
_cell.length_a   1.000
_cell.length_b   1.000
_cell.length_c   1.000
_cell.angle_alpha   90.00
_cell.angle_beta   90.00
_cell.angle_gamma   90.00
#
_symmetry.space_group_name_H-M   'P 1'
#
loop_
_entity.id
_entity.type
_entity.pdbx_description
1 polymer ?
#
loop_
_entity_poly.entity_id
_entity_poly.type
_entity_poly.pdbx_seq_one_letter_code
_entity_poly.pdbx_strand_id
1 'polypeptide(L)'
;MPPKVAEWWDLKAIDEQFAEFLDLYEGAGNLWAGLVGDDPEAALANSTAELRRDAFRYYIPMLTLWRRFPYRDPNLPLEFLPKDWRGPAVRETFQAVHRLAAPLAAAHAHELIHGNADLVAP
;
A
#
# COMPACT_ATOMS: atom_id res chain seq x y z
N MET A 1 15.97 16.68 24.43
CA MET A 1 16.52 17.04 23.10
C MET A 1 15.48 16.96 21.95
N PRO A 2 14.25 17.51 22.06
CA PRO A 2 13.32 17.56 20.91
C PRO A 2 13.73 18.43 19.71
N PRO A 3 14.34 19.63 19.87
CA PRO A 3 14.42 20.59 18.76
C PRO A 3 15.41 20.20 17.65
N LYS A 4 16.44 19.39 17.94
CA LYS A 4 17.44 18.99 16.93
C LYS A 4 16.96 17.93 15.94
N VAL A 5 15.89 17.21 16.28
CA VAL A 5 15.36 16.13 15.42
C VAL A 5 14.51 16.70 14.29
N ALA A 6 13.72 17.75 14.56
CA ALA A 6 13.00 18.50 13.52
C ALA A 6 13.92 19.29 12.58
N GLU A 7 15.18 19.55 12.98
CA GLU A 7 16.17 20.19 12.10
C GLU A 7 16.75 19.23 11.05
N TRP A 8 16.67 17.91 11.28
CA TRP A 8 17.24 16.88 10.39
C TRP A 8 16.18 16.22 9.49
N TRP A 9 14.90 16.37 9.83
CA TRP A 9 13.77 15.87 9.06
C TRP A 9 12.69 16.93 8.91
N ASP A 10 12.24 17.14 7.68
CA ASP A 10 11.04 17.92 7.40
C ASP A 10 9.79 17.08 7.72
N LEU A 11 9.47 16.99 9.02
CA LEU A 11 8.32 16.24 9.52
C LEU A 11 7.01 16.77 8.91
N LYS A 12 6.90 18.08 8.67
CA LYS A 12 5.69 18.67 8.07
C LYS A 12 5.49 18.15 6.64
N ALA A 13 6.53 18.16 5.81
CA ALA A 13 6.44 17.65 4.45
C ALA A 13 6.19 16.13 4.38
N ILE A 14 6.67 15.37 5.38
CA ILE A 14 6.35 13.94 5.49
C ILE A 14 4.87 13.77 5.85
N ASP A 15 4.38 14.50 6.84
CA ASP A 15 2.98 14.45 7.26
C ASP A 15 2.06 14.93 6.12
N GLU A 16 2.41 15.93 5.32
CA GLU A 16 1.63 16.32 4.14
C GLU A 16 1.46 15.16 3.13
N GLN A 17 2.51 14.39 2.86
CA GLN A 17 2.39 13.20 2.00
C GLN A 17 1.58 12.07 2.64
N PHE A 18 1.58 11.95 3.97
CA PHE A 18 0.66 11.07 4.66
C PHE A 18 -0.81 11.49 4.47
N ALA A 19 -1.08 12.79 4.32
CA ALA A 19 -2.45 13.28 4.14
C ALA A 19 -2.92 12.86 2.76
N GLU A 20 -2.11 13.13 1.74
CA GLU A 20 -2.38 12.73 0.36
C GLU A 20 -2.63 11.22 0.23
N PHE A 21 -1.87 10.39 0.96
CA PHE A 21 -2.10 8.95 0.95
C PHE A 21 -3.44 8.58 1.60
N LEU A 22 -3.78 9.18 2.74
CA LEU A 22 -5.06 8.91 3.41
C LEU A 22 -6.23 9.42 2.57
N ASP A 23 -6.15 10.60 1.96
CA ASP A 23 -7.20 11.13 1.09
C ASP A 23 -7.54 10.19 -0.07
N LEU A 24 -6.55 9.44 -0.58
CA LEU A 24 -6.73 8.49 -1.68
C LEU A 24 -7.19 7.10 -1.25
N TYR A 25 -6.79 6.64 -0.06
CA TYR A 25 -6.87 5.24 0.33
C TYR A 25 -7.60 4.99 1.66
N GLU A 26 -8.05 6.03 2.35
CA GLU A 26 -8.87 5.88 3.55
C GLU A 26 -10.10 5.01 3.24
N GLY A 27 -10.35 4.03 4.10
CA GLY A 27 -11.45 3.08 3.93
C GLY A 27 -11.24 2.04 2.82
N ALA A 28 -10.16 2.09 2.05
CA ALA A 28 -9.90 1.13 0.98
C ALA A 28 -9.81 -0.33 1.49
N GLY A 29 -9.32 -0.54 2.71
CA GLY A 29 -9.33 -1.86 3.34
C GLY A 29 -10.74 -2.46 3.41
N ASN A 30 -11.73 -1.68 3.86
CA ASN A 30 -13.13 -2.10 3.93
C ASN A 30 -13.72 -2.34 2.54
N LEU A 31 -13.34 -1.51 1.55
CA LEU A 31 -13.75 -1.70 0.17
C LEU A 31 -13.24 -3.04 -0.37
N TRP A 32 -11.97 -3.37 -0.16
CA TRP A 32 -11.39 -4.63 -0.60
C TRP A 32 -12.01 -5.82 0.15
N ALA A 33 -12.18 -5.73 1.47
CA ALA A 33 -12.87 -6.75 2.26
C ALA A 33 -14.30 -7.00 1.76
N GLY A 34 -15.03 -5.94 1.36
CA GLY A 34 -16.36 -6.06 0.77
C GLY A 34 -16.37 -6.74 -0.62
N LEU A 35 -15.29 -6.60 -1.39
CA LEU A 35 -15.15 -7.21 -2.72
C LEU A 35 -14.75 -8.68 -2.67
N VAL A 36 -13.83 -9.04 -1.77
CA VAL A 36 -13.16 -10.36 -1.81
C VAL A 36 -13.25 -11.15 -0.51
N GLY A 37 -13.88 -10.60 0.53
CA GLY A 37 -13.85 -11.12 1.90
C GLY A 37 -12.56 -10.77 2.65
N ASP A 38 -12.48 -11.19 3.91
CA ASP A 38 -11.34 -10.89 4.80
C ASP A 38 -10.21 -11.92 4.76
N ASP A 39 -10.44 -13.10 4.16
CA ASP A 39 -9.45 -14.16 4.04
C ASP A 39 -8.68 -14.04 2.71
N PRO A 40 -7.37 -13.68 2.73
CA PRO A 40 -6.56 -13.54 1.52
C PRO A 40 -6.44 -14.83 0.70
N GLU A 41 -6.42 -15.99 1.36
CA GLU A 41 -6.27 -17.28 0.67
C GLU A 41 -7.56 -17.61 -0.09
N ALA A 42 -8.71 -17.45 0.56
CA ALA A 42 -10.01 -17.59 -0.09
C ALA A 42 -10.22 -16.53 -1.19
N ALA A 43 -9.80 -15.28 -0.96
CA ALA A 43 -9.88 -14.21 -1.95
C ALA A 43 -9.11 -14.57 -3.22
N LEU A 44 -7.88 -15.08 -3.08
CA LEU A 44 -7.06 -15.51 -4.21
C LEU A 44 -7.66 -16.74 -4.92
N ALA A 45 -8.03 -17.78 -4.17
CA ALA A 45 -8.55 -19.03 -4.71
C ALA A 45 -9.85 -18.83 -5.52
N ASN A 46 -10.70 -17.89 -5.08
CA ASN A 46 -11.98 -17.59 -5.74
C ASN A 46 -11.89 -16.43 -6.75
N SER A 47 -10.71 -15.88 -7.00
CA SER A 47 -10.56 -14.69 -7.86
C SER A 47 -10.76 -15.00 -9.35
N THR A 48 -11.38 -14.05 -10.06
CA THR A 48 -11.41 -14.06 -11.54
C THR A 48 -10.18 -13.36 -12.11
N ALA A 49 -9.89 -13.57 -13.39
CA ALA A 49 -8.80 -12.88 -14.08
C ALA A 49 -9.00 -11.36 -14.10
N GLU A 50 -10.24 -10.90 -14.25
CA GLU A 50 -10.62 -9.49 -14.22
C GLU A 50 -10.34 -8.88 -12.84
N LEU A 51 -10.76 -9.57 -11.77
CA LEU A 51 -10.50 -9.12 -10.40
C LEU A 51 -8.99 -9.03 -10.12
N ARG A 52 -8.20 -10.02 -10.54
CA ARG A 52 -6.74 -9.99 -10.39
C ARG A 52 -6.11 -8.82 -11.16
N ARG A 53 -6.57 -8.54 -12.38
CA ARG A 53 -6.14 -7.38 -13.17
C ARG A 53 -6.49 -6.07 -12.48
N ASP A 54 -7.71 -5.94 -11.96
CA ASP A 54 -8.16 -4.71 -11.30
C ASP A 54 -7.41 -4.48 -9.97
N ALA A 55 -7.13 -5.56 -9.21
CA ALA A 55 -6.25 -5.53 -8.06
C ALA A 55 -4.84 -5.07 -8.43
N PHE A 56 -4.27 -5.57 -9.53
CA PHE A 56 -2.97 -5.11 -10.02
C PHE A 56 -2.98 -3.61 -10.36
N ARG A 57 -3.98 -3.15 -11.11
CA ARG A 57 -4.13 -1.74 -11.50
C ARG A 57 -4.28 -0.81 -10.29
N TYR A 58 -4.95 -1.26 -9.25
CA TYR A 58 -5.15 -0.50 -8.02
C TYR A 58 -3.90 -0.51 -7.12
N TYR A 59 -3.31 -1.68 -6.93
CA TYR A 59 -2.26 -1.91 -5.94
C TYR A 59 -0.91 -1.29 -6.34
N ILE A 60 -0.57 -1.27 -7.64
CA ILE A 60 0.72 -0.75 -8.10
C ILE A 60 0.91 0.76 -7.82
N PRO A 61 -0.06 1.65 -8.14
CA PRO A 61 0.02 3.06 -7.75
C PRO A 61 0.13 3.26 -6.23
N MET A 62 -0.68 2.54 -5.44
CA MET A 62 -0.66 2.62 -3.98
C MET A 62 0.71 2.20 -3.42
N LEU A 63 1.26 1.07 -3.89
CA LEU A 63 2.58 0.58 -3.52
C LEU A 63 3.69 1.57 -3.90
N THR A 64 3.55 2.23 -5.04
CA THR A 64 4.51 3.24 -5.51
C THR A 64 4.54 4.44 -4.58
N LEU A 65 3.38 4.93 -4.13
CA LEU A 65 3.29 6.00 -3.14
C LEU A 65 3.85 5.56 -1.79
N TRP A 66 3.39 4.41 -1.29
CA TRP A 66 3.82 3.83 -0.02
C TRP A 66 5.35 3.69 0.09
N ARG A 67 6.01 3.21 -0.97
CA ARG A 67 7.47 2.99 -0.99
C ARG A 67 8.28 4.24 -0.67
N ARG A 68 7.72 5.44 -0.79
CA ARG A 68 8.41 6.70 -0.43
C ARG A 68 8.50 6.90 1.08
N PHE A 69 7.60 6.30 1.87
CA PHE A 69 7.52 6.54 3.30
C PHE A 69 8.62 5.86 4.11
N PRO A 70 8.95 4.57 3.93
CA PRO A 70 10.02 3.94 4.70
C PRO A 70 11.39 4.61 4.53
N TYR A 71 11.65 5.26 3.38
CA TYR A 71 12.90 5.98 3.14
C TYR A 71 12.92 7.42 3.67
N ARG A 72 11.75 7.97 4.04
CA ARG A 72 11.59 9.34 4.55
C ARG A 72 11.23 9.39 6.03
N ASP A 73 10.57 8.35 6.54
CA ASP A 73 10.15 8.26 7.94
C ASP A 73 11.36 8.00 8.84
N PRO A 74 11.64 8.87 9.82
CA PRO A 74 12.78 8.73 10.72
C PRO A 74 12.63 7.57 11.73
N ASN A 75 11.48 6.91 11.76
CA ASN A 75 11.13 5.80 12.66
C ASN A 75 11.40 6.11 14.14
N LEU A 76 11.12 7.35 14.52
CA LEU A 76 11.27 7.83 15.90
C LEU A 76 10.14 7.30 16.78
N PRO A 77 10.36 7.16 18.09
CA PRO A 77 9.27 6.95 19.04
C PRO A 77 8.21 8.07 18.91
N LEU A 78 6.93 7.69 19.03
CA LEU A 78 5.79 8.62 18.82
C LEU A 78 5.85 9.86 19.73
N GLU A 79 6.45 9.76 20.91
CA GLU A 79 6.64 10.89 21.85
C GLU A 79 7.54 12.02 21.30
N PHE A 80 8.30 11.75 20.23
CA PHE A 80 9.12 12.74 19.53
C PHE A 80 8.46 13.27 18.25
N LEU A 81 7.27 12.81 17.92
CA LEU A 81 6.53 13.19 16.71
C LEU A 81 5.42 14.20 17.05
N PRO A 82 4.92 14.96 16.06
CA PRO A 82 3.76 15.81 16.24
C PRO A 82 2.56 15.03 16.82
N LYS A 83 1.75 15.70 17.64
CA LYS A 83 0.58 15.07 18.30
C LYS A 83 -0.37 14.39 17.31
N ASP A 84 -0.57 15.00 16.15
CA ASP A 84 -1.51 14.54 15.12
C ASP A 84 -0.77 13.81 13.96
N TRP A 85 0.37 13.18 14.27
CA TRP A 85 1.17 12.47 13.27
C TRP A 85 0.39 11.31 12.62
N ARG A 86 0.27 11.36 11.29
CA ARG A 86 -0.58 10.42 10.54
C ARG A 86 0.12 9.13 10.11
N GLY A 87 1.39 8.95 10.48
CA GLY A 87 2.19 7.79 10.11
C GLY A 87 1.59 6.42 10.50
N PRO A 88 1.03 6.24 11.71
CA PRO A 88 0.35 5.00 12.07
C PRO A 88 -0.88 4.69 11.20
N ALA A 89 -1.74 5.69 10.96
CA ALA A 89 -2.94 5.52 10.15
C ALA A 89 -2.62 5.15 8.69
N VAL A 90 -1.56 5.76 8.12
CA VAL A 90 -1.06 5.40 6.78
C VAL A 90 -0.58 3.96 6.74
N ARG A 91 0.15 3.50 7.78
CA ARG A 91 0.61 2.10 7.89
C ARG A 91 -0.55 1.11 7.95
N GLU A 92 -1.53 1.39 8.80
CA GLU A 92 -2.73 0.56 8.94
C GLU A 92 -3.52 0.48 7.62
N THR A 93 -3.76 1.63 6.98
CA THR A 93 -4.45 1.72 5.69
C THR A 93 -3.74 0.90 4.60
N PHE A 94 -2.42 1.05 4.48
CA PHE A 94 -1.63 0.26 3.53
C PHE A 94 -1.71 -1.23 3.83
N GLN A 95 -1.54 -1.64 5.09
CA GLN A 95 -1.56 -3.05 5.49
C GLN A 95 -2.91 -3.71 5.22
N ALA A 96 -4.01 -3.00 5.48
CA ALA A 96 -5.36 -3.50 5.24
C ALA A 96 -5.58 -3.82 3.75
N VAL A 97 -5.18 -2.91 2.85
CA VAL A 97 -5.29 -3.15 1.41
C VAL A 97 -4.28 -4.19 0.94
N HIS A 98 -3.02 -4.09 1.38
CA HIS A 98 -1.93 -4.99 0.98
C HIS A 98 -2.28 -6.45 1.23
N ARG A 99 -2.86 -6.74 2.41
CA ARG A 99 -3.26 -8.09 2.80
C ARG A 99 -4.17 -8.76 1.76
N LEU A 100 -5.10 -8.02 1.15
CA LEU A 100 -6.09 -8.58 0.24
C LEU A 100 -5.71 -8.39 -1.24
N ALA A 101 -5.29 -7.19 -1.63
CA ALA A 101 -5.04 -6.83 -3.03
C ALA A 101 -3.68 -7.33 -3.54
N ALA A 102 -2.65 -7.46 -2.70
CA ALA A 102 -1.31 -7.80 -3.15
C ALA A 102 -1.19 -9.23 -3.72
N PRO A 103 -1.78 -10.28 -3.11
CA PRO A 103 -1.75 -11.63 -3.68
C PRO A 103 -2.44 -11.70 -5.05
N LEU A 104 -3.59 -11.03 -5.19
CA LEU A 104 -4.35 -10.93 -6.44
C LEU A 104 -3.53 -10.25 -7.55
N ALA A 105 -2.91 -9.11 -7.21
CA ALA A 105 -2.04 -8.37 -8.11
C ALA A 105 -0.82 -9.20 -8.54
N ALA A 106 -0.20 -9.92 -7.59
CA ALA A 106 0.94 -10.78 -7.86
C ALA A 106 0.59 -11.93 -8.81
N ALA A 107 -0.57 -12.57 -8.62
CA ALA A 107 -1.04 -13.61 -9.52
C ALA A 107 -1.26 -13.09 -10.95
N HIS A 108 -1.83 -11.89 -11.13
CA HIS A 108 -1.93 -11.27 -12.46
C HIS A 108 -0.55 -10.99 -13.09
N ALA A 109 0.39 -10.44 -12.31
CA ALA A 109 1.73 -10.16 -12.80
C ALA A 109 2.46 -11.44 -13.23
N HIS A 110 2.29 -12.52 -12.47
CA HIS A 110 2.84 -13.84 -12.79
C HIS A 110 2.26 -14.37 -14.11
N GLU A 111 0.93 -14.31 -14.28
CA GLU A 111 0.24 -14.69 -15.53
C GLU A 111 0.78 -13.89 -16.74
N LEU A 112 0.99 -12.58 -16.61
CA LEU A 112 1.53 -11.75 -17.70
C LEU A 112 2.97 -12.12 -18.08
N ILE A 113 3.82 -12.41 -17.10
CA ILE A 113 5.21 -12.77 -17.34
C ILE A 113 5.30 -14.14 -18.05
N HIS A 114 4.49 -15.10 -17.63
CA HIS A 114 4.49 -16.44 -18.22
C HIS A 114 3.69 -16.54 -19.52
N GLY A 115 2.56 -15.85 -19.64
CA GLY A 115 1.77 -15.80 -20.88
C GLY A 115 2.46 -15.05 -22.02
N ASN A 116 3.33 -14.08 -21.71
CA ASN A 116 4.19 -13.47 -22.73
C ASN A 116 5.39 -14.35 -23.12
N ALA A 117 5.82 -15.28 -22.26
CA ALA A 117 6.89 -16.22 -22.62
C ALA A 117 6.46 -17.18 -23.74
N ASP A 118 5.18 -17.54 -23.79
CA ASP A 118 4.60 -18.41 -24.82
C ASP A 118 4.45 -17.72 -26.20
N LEU A 119 4.40 -16.38 -26.24
CA LEU A 119 4.30 -15.59 -27.48
C LEU A 119 5.66 -15.25 -28.11
N VAL A 120 6.76 -15.52 -27.42
CA VAL A 120 8.14 -15.18 -27.85
C VAL A 120 8.97 -16.44 -28.15
N ALA A 121 8.40 -17.64 -28.01
CA ALA A 121 9.04 -18.88 -28.44
C ALA A 121 9.07 -18.97 -29.99
N PRO A 122 10.24 -19.27 -30.59
CA PRO A 122 10.43 -19.29 -32.05
C PRO A 122 9.72 -20.46 -32.76
#